data_AF-A0A7Y7CUA9-F1
#
_entry.id   AF-A0A7Y7CUA9-F1
#
_cell.length_a   1.000
_cell.length_b   1.000
_cell.length_c   1.000
_cell.angle_alpha   90.00
_cell.angle_beta   90.00
_cell.angle_gamma   90.00
#
_symmetry.space_group_name_H-M   'P 1'
#
loop_
_entity.id
_entity.type
_entity.pdbx_description
1 polymer ?
#
loop_
_entity_poly.entity_id
_entity_poly.type
_entity_poly.pdbx_seq_one_letter_code
_entity_poly.pdbx_strand_id
1 'polypeptide(L)' 'MDSLSIVIIVVSLLLAFLFKFVLLKRIREWIDQDLLRSLSSGNPDLLRQLKELDTQLRTEGVSRAERHKQLEAKANTLN' A
#
# COMPACT_ATOMS: atom_id res chain seq x y z
N MET A 1 38.83 4.37 19.45
CA MET A 1 37.53 4.72 18.85
C MET A 1 36.50 4.52 19.93
N ASP A 2 35.78 5.57 20.32
CA ASP A 2 34.96 5.55 21.54
C ASP A 2 33.70 4.72 21.34
N SER A 3 33.37 3.85 22.29
CA SER A 3 32.24 2.90 22.17
C SER A 3 30.91 3.62 22.00
N LEU A 4 30.77 4.82 22.59
CA LEU A 4 29.60 5.68 22.44
C LEU A 4 29.39 6.09 20.98
N SER A 5 30.46 6.47 20.27
CA SER A 5 30.37 6.90 18.87
C SER A 5 29.92 5.75 17.96
N ILE A 6 30.41 4.53 18.22
CA ILE A 6 30.00 3.34 17.47
C ILE A 6 28.50 3.07 17.66
N VAL A 7 28.00 3.16 18.89
CA VAL A 7 26.57 2.95 19.18
C VAL A 7 25.69 3.97 18.46
N ILE A 8 26.05 5.26 18.47
CA ILE A 8 25.28 6.30 17.79
C ILE A 8 25.23 6.05 16.27
N ILE A 9 26.35 5.64 15.67
CA ILE A 9 26.41 5.33 14.24
C ILE A 9 25.49 4.14 13.92
N VAL A 10 25.56 3.07 14.71
CA VAL A 10 24.72 1.87 14.51
C VAL A 10 23.24 2.21 14.64
N VAL A 11 22.84 2.94 15.69
CA VAL A 11 21.44 3.37 15.88
C VAL A 11 20.98 4.26 14.74
N SER A 12 21.82 5.20 14.29
CA SER A 12 21.48 6.08 13.16
C SER A 12 21.26 5.30 11.86
N LEU A 13 22.10 4.30 11.57
CA LEU A 13 21.95 3.44 10.39
C LEU A 13 20.67 2.60 10.47
N LEU A 14 20.39 2.01 11.64
CA LEU A 14 19.16 1.25 11.86
C LEU A 14 17.93 2.14 11.68
N LEU A 15 17.94 3.34 12.27
CA LEU A 15 16.83 4.28 12.18
C LEU A 15 16.61 4.76 10.74
N ALA A 16 17.69 5.03 9.99
CA ALA A 16 17.60 5.41 8.58
C ALA A 16 16.99 4.29 7.72
N PHE A 17 17.37 3.04 7.98
CA PHE A 17 16.81 1.89 7.28
C PHE A 17 15.32 1.70 7.62
N LEU A 18 14.97 1.80 8.91
CA LEU A 18 13.59 1.72 9.37
C LEU A 18 12.74 2.83 8.77
N PHE A 19 13.24 4.06 8.77
CA PHE A 19 12.55 5.23 8.24
C PHE A 19 12.24 5.06 6.75
N LYS A 20 13.23 4.61 5.96
CA LYS A 20 13.01 4.30 4.53
C LYS A 20 11.95 3.22 4.35
N PHE A 21 11.98 2.16 5.15
CA PHE A 21 11.00 1.08 5.07
C PHE A 21 9.58 1.55 5.41
N VAL A 22 9.44 2.30 6.51
CA VAL A 22 8.16 2.86 6.96
C VAL A 22 7.61 3.84 5.91
N LEU A 23 8.44 4.72 5.36
CA LEU A 23 8.01 5.64 4.29
C LEU A 23 7.50 4.88 3.06
N LEU A 24 8.25 3.88 2.60
CA LEU A 24 7.84 3.08 1.44
C LEU A 24 6.51 2.36 1.69
N LYS A 25 6.32 1.78 2.88
CA LYS A 25 5.05 1.14 3.24
C LYS A 25 3.91 2.15 3.30
N ARG A 26 4.13 3.30 3.94
CA ARG A 26 3.14 4.37 4.09
C ARG A 26 2.71 4.94 2.74
N ILE A 27 3.65 5.22 1.84
CA ILE A 27 3.37 5.72 0.48
C ILE A 27 2.57 4.69 -0.31
N ARG A 28 2.91 3.40 -0.21
CA ARG A 28 2.15 2.34 -0.89
C ARG A 28 0.71 2.27 -0.39
N GLU A 29 0.50 2.30 0.91
CA GLU A 29 -0.86 2.34 1.50
C GLU A 29 -1.64 3.57 1.04
N TRP A 30 -0.98 4.72 0.95
CA TRP A 30 -1.59 5.97 0.49
C TRP A 30 -2.02 5.89 -0.98
N ILE A 31 -1.17 5.34 -1.86
CA ILE A 31 -1.49 5.12 -3.28
C ILE A 31 -2.64 4.11 -3.46
N ASP A 32 -2.67 3.03 -2.66
CA ASP A 32 -3.79 2.06 -2.71
C ASP A 32 -5.11 2.75 -2.34
N GLN A 33 -5.10 3.57 -1.28
CA GLN A 33 -6.26 4.32 -0.86
C GLN A 33 -6.71 5.33 -1.91
N ASP A 34 -5.77 6.05 -2.52
CA ASP A 34 -6.07 7.06 -3.52
C ASP A 34 -6.63 6.43 -4.81
N LEU A 35 -6.09 5.28 -5.24
CA LEU A 35 -6.61 4.54 -6.38
C LEU A 35 -8.03 4.02 -6.13
N LEU A 36 -8.29 3.42 -4.97
CA LEU A 36 -9.63 2.98 -4.58
C LEU A 36 -10.62 4.14 -4.55
N ARG A 37 -10.19 5.29 -4.04
CA ARG A 37 -11.02 6.50 -3.94
C ARG A 37 -11.33 7.07 -5.32
N SER A 38 -10.33 7.11 -6.21
CA SER A 38 -10.47 7.50 -7.62
C SER A 38 -11.41 6.55 -8.37
N LEU A 39 -11.20 5.24 -8.27
CA LEU A 39 -12.02 4.20 -8.90
C LEU A 39 -13.47 4.20 -8.43
N SER A 40 -13.69 4.51 -7.14
CA SER A 40 -15.05 4.56 -6.61
C SER A 40 -15.83 5.80 -7.04
N SER A 41 -15.17 6.83 -7.59
CA SER A 41 -15.79 8.12 -7.97
C SER A 41 -16.75 8.69 -6.88
N GLY A 42 -16.44 8.43 -5.60
CA GLY A 42 -17.27 8.84 -4.47
C GLY A 42 -18.48 7.95 -4.14
N ASN A 43 -18.73 6.86 -4.86
CA ASN A 43 -19.80 5.90 -4.57
C ASN A 43 -19.41 4.90 -3.46
N PRO A 44 -20.04 4.97 -2.27
CA PRO A 44 -19.65 4.14 -1.11
C PRO A 44 -19.93 2.64 -1.30
N ASP A 45 -20.94 2.27 -2.10
CA ASP A 45 -21.29 0.87 -2.37
C ASP A 45 -20.29 0.20 -3.33
N LEU A 46 -19.85 0.92 -4.38
CA LEU A 46 -18.77 0.49 -5.26
C LEU A 46 -17.45 0.38 -4.50
N LEU A 47 -17.18 1.31 -3.59
CA LEU A 47 -15.99 1.29 -2.73
C LEU A 47 -15.97 0.06 -1.81
N ARG A 48 -17.12 -0.33 -1.25
CA ARG A 48 -17.24 -1.56 -0.45
C ARG A 48 -17.00 -2.82 -1.29
N GLN A 49 -17.61 -2.90 -2.48
CA GLN A 49 -17.43 -4.06 -3.36
C GLN A 49 -15.98 -4.18 -3.87
N LEU A 50 -15.35 -3.08 -4.29
CA LEU A 50 -13.94 -3.08 -4.67
C LEU A 50 -13.03 -3.45 -3.51
N LYS A 51 -13.31 -2.96 -2.30
CA LYS A 51 -12.51 -3.26 -1.11
C LYS A 51 -12.64 -4.72 -0.68
N GLU A 52 -13.82 -5.30 -0.77
CA GLU A 52 -14.06 -6.71 -0.49
C GLU A 52 -13.31 -7.61 -1.49
N LEU A 53 -13.35 -7.23 -2.77
CA LEU A 53 -12.59 -7.93 -3.81
C LEU A 53 -11.08 -7.78 -3.64
N ASP A 54 -10.60 -6.58 -3.29
CA ASP A 54 -9.18 -6.34 -3.02
C ASP A 54 -8.69 -7.16 -1.83
N THR A 55 -9.54 -7.33 -0.81
CA THR A 55 -9.25 -8.16 0.36
C THR A 55 -9.17 -9.63 -0.01
N GLN A 56 -10.08 -10.13 -0.85
CA GLN A 56 -10.04 -11.52 -1.35
C GLN A 56 -8.77 -11.78 -2.17
N LEU A 57 -8.46 -10.90 -3.13
CA LEU A 57 -7.26 -11.04 -3.97
C LEU A 57 -5.95 -10.91 -3.19
N ARG A 58 -5.95 -10.13 -2.10
CA ARG A 58 -4.83 -10.07 -1.15
C ARG A 58 -4.61 -11.40 -0.45
N THR A 59 -5.70 -12.06 -0.08
CA THR A 59 -5.68 -13.35 0.62
C THR A 59 -5.21 -14.47 -0.31
N GLU A 60 -5.49 -14.35 -1.62
CA GLU A 60 -5.00 -15.24 -2.67
C GLU A 60 -3.55 -15.00 -3.08
N GLY A 61 -2.87 -14.00 -2.49
CA GLY A 61 -1.46 -13.71 -2.78
C GLY A 61 -1.22 -13.06 -4.15
N VAL A 62 -2.25 -12.47 -4.75
CA VAL A 62 -2.19 -11.89 -6.10
C VAL A 62 -1.36 -10.60 -6.11
N SER A 63 -0.43 -10.51 -7.07
CA SER A 63 0.44 -9.34 -7.27
C SER A 63 -0.37 -8.05 -7.39
N ARG A 64 0.11 -6.97 -6.76
CA ARG A 64 -0.59 -5.68 -6.68
C ARG A 64 -1.00 -5.12 -8.05
N ALA A 65 -0.16 -5.32 -9.06
CA ALA A 65 -0.47 -4.89 -10.43
C ALA A 65 -1.67 -5.64 -11.01
N GLU A 66 -1.75 -6.95 -10.79
CA GLU A 66 -2.86 -7.79 -11.24
C GLU A 66 -4.15 -7.45 -10.50
N ARG A 67 -4.07 -7.13 -9.20
CA ARG A 67 -5.21 -6.65 -8.41
C ARG A 67 -5.78 -5.35 -8.95
N HIS A 68 -4.92 -4.38 -9.26
CA HIS A 68 -5.35 -3.11 -9.84
C HIS A 68 -6.02 -3.29 -11.19
N LYS A 69 -5.46 -4.16 -12.04
CA LYS A 69 -6.03 -4.46 -13.36
C LYS A 69 -7.41 -5.12 -13.27
N GLN A 70 -7.61 -6.03 -12.31
CA GLN A 70 -8.90 -6.68 -12.09
C GLN A 70 -9.94 -5.74 -11.45
N LEU A 71 -9.51 -4.85 -10.54
CA LEU A 71 -10.37 -3.83 -9.95
C LEU A 71 -10.81 -2.79 -11.00
N GLU A 72 -9.89 -2.35 -11.87
CA GLU A 72 -10.19 -1.49 -13.02
C GLU A 72 -11.14 -2.18 -14.00
N ALA A 73 -10.88 -3.45 -14.34
CA ALA A 73 -11.75 -4.22 -15.23
C ALA A 73 -13.18 -4.32 -14.68
N LYS A 74 -13.33 -4.62 -13.37
CA LYS A 74 -14.65 -4.68 -12.73
C LYS A 74 -15.35 -3.33 -12.65
N ALA A 75 -14.62 -2.26 -12.29
CA ALA A 75 -15.17 -0.90 -12.28
C ALA A 75 -15.64 -0.47 -13.67
N ASN A 76 -14.94 -0.87 -14.72
CA ASN A 76 -15.28 -0.53 -16.11
C ASN A 76 -16.48 -1.36 -16.64
N THR A 77 -16.72 -2.56 -16.11
CA THR A 77 -17.93 -3.35 -16.42
C THR A 77 -19.18 -2.95 -15.62
N LEU A 78 -19.02 -2.14 -14.57
CA LEU A 78 -20.09 -1.66 -13.69
C LEU A 78 -20.54 -0.22 -14.00
N ASN A 79 -19.88 0.46 -14.95
CA ASN A 79 -20.38 1.67 -15.63
C ASN A 79 -21.25 1.27 -16.83
#